data_AF-A0A6A7KQB7-F1
#
_entry.id   AF-A0A6A7KQB7-F1
#
_cell.length_a   1.000
_cell.length_b   1.000
_cell.length_c   1.000
_cell.angle_alpha   90.00
_cell.angle_beta   90.00
_cell.angle_gamma   90.00
#
_symmetry.space_group_name_H-M   'P 1'
#
loop_
_entity.id
_entity.type
_entity.pdbx_description
1 polymer ?
#
loop_
_entity_poly.entity_id
_entity_poly.type
_entity_poly.pdbx_seq_one_letter_code
_entity_poly.pdbx_strand_id
1 'polypeptide(L)'
;MLHGYNGWRGWLVLAALVPLAFIVTYATEPAALRASYWGDDWRGRPLAERIHILPGDAAASLRDAIGDGEFESKLAPARDAEYVLRDLRAAVARYPEVLHRMAGEHLIGVFLVEGLADGENETNLGMALEVSGMWRQHVGTIILIDRDETDMRANQAMSGMEYMPPRDYGDVSVESRLARRGEDDRITTLSYVLLHELGHLIDYQRGITPERFNYGAAREGCGFTCISWVRPGQHRHSRRIDTAMRSIGAGQYEEYVKALPDTFRDLADSDFPSLYATTMPEEDFAESFAQYVHTMMMGQPWELILRVDGTIKGRLQSCFLDRRCPLKKAYFDALLAEDGR
;
A
#
# COMPACT_ATOMS: atom_id res chain seq x y z
N MET A 1 14.67 62.24 18.11
CA MET A 1 13.68 61.20 18.46
C MET A 1 13.86 60.04 17.49
N LEU A 2 14.72 59.06 17.84
CA LEU A 2 15.01 57.83 17.10
C LEU A 2 14.59 56.69 18.06
N HIS A 3 13.54 55.91 17.80
CA HIS A 3 13.52 54.67 16.98
C HIS A 3 14.69 53.71 17.25
N GLY A 4 14.41 52.60 17.94
CA GLY A 4 15.34 51.48 18.13
C GLY A 4 14.91 50.52 19.24
N TYR A 5 13.91 49.67 18.99
CA TYR A 5 13.55 48.57 19.90
C TYR A 5 13.67 47.21 19.19
N ASN A 6 14.72 46.46 19.57
CA ASN A 6 14.77 45.02 19.82
C ASN A 6 14.07 44.03 18.86
N GLY A 7 14.47 44.00 17.59
CA GLY A 7 14.12 42.90 16.67
C GLY A 7 14.93 41.61 16.89
N TRP A 8 16.22 41.70 17.19
CA TRP A 8 17.15 40.55 17.08
C TRP A 8 17.04 39.43 18.13
N ARG A 9 16.63 39.75 19.37
CA ARG A 9 16.56 38.74 20.45
C ARG A 9 15.38 37.77 20.29
N GLY A 10 14.28 38.22 19.67
CA GLY A 10 13.14 37.34 19.37
C GLY A 10 13.47 36.29 18.30
N TRP A 11 14.24 36.68 17.27
CA TRP A 11 14.68 35.78 16.21
C TRP A 11 15.67 34.71 16.70
N LEU A 12 16.57 35.04 17.63
CA LEU A 12 17.52 34.07 18.19
C LEU A 12 16.83 33.01 19.08
N VAL A 13 15.80 33.39 19.82
CA VAL A 13 15.00 32.44 20.62
C VAL A 13 14.16 31.53 19.72
N LEU A 14 13.52 32.08 18.68
CA LEU A 14 12.81 31.28 17.67
C LEU A 14 13.75 30.34 16.90
N ALA A 15 14.96 30.79 16.54
CA ALA A 15 15.96 29.97 15.85
C ALA A 15 16.52 28.83 16.69
N ALA A 16 16.49 28.92 18.02
CA ALA A 16 16.90 27.84 18.92
C ALA A 16 15.74 26.87 19.27
N LEU A 17 14.51 27.38 19.35
CA LEU A 17 13.33 26.57 19.71
C LEU A 17 12.85 25.65 18.59
N VAL A 18 12.96 26.08 17.32
CA VAL A 18 12.53 25.26 16.17
C VAL A 18 13.38 23.98 16.04
N PRO A 19 14.72 24.02 16.07
CA PRO A 19 15.53 22.80 16.09
C PRO A 19 15.29 21.93 17.31
N LEU A 20 15.05 22.53 18.49
CA LEU A 20 14.78 21.77 19.71
C LEU A 20 13.47 20.99 19.61
N ALA A 21 12.42 21.59 19.04
CA ALA A 21 11.14 20.91 18.80
C ALA A 21 11.30 19.72 17.85
N PHE A 22 12.03 19.88 16.73
CA PHE A 22 12.33 18.77 15.81
C PHE A 22 13.14 17.66 16.48
N ILE A 23 14.16 18.01 17.27
CA ILE A 23 14.97 17.03 18.01
C ILE A 23 14.13 16.26 19.03
N VAL A 24 13.25 16.94 19.77
CA VAL A 24 12.37 16.29 20.75
C VAL A 24 11.37 15.37 20.07
N THR A 25 10.70 15.82 19.01
CA THR A 25 9.76 14.98 18.24
C THR A 25 10.46 13.76 17.64
N TYR A 26 11.63 13.94 17.02
CA TYR A 26 12.44 12.83 16.50
C TYR A 26 12.92 11.89 17.62
N ALA A 27 13.24 12.40 18.81
CA ALA A 27 13.64 11.56 19.92
C ALA A 27 12.50 10.68 20.45
N THR A 28 11.24 11.14 20.30
CA THR A 28 10.03 10.41 20.69
C THR A 28 9.48 9.46 19.62
N GLU A 29 9.95 9.58 18.38
CA GLU A 29 9.57 8.62 17.33
C GLU A 29 10.11 7.21 17.64
N PRO A 30 9.37 6.16 17.25
CA PRO A 30 9.80 4.78 17.39
C PRO A 30 11.20 4.60 16.80
N ALA A 31 12.07 3.86 17.49
CA ALA A 31 13.45 3.73 17.07
C ALA A 31 13.59 3.25 15.61
N ALA A 32 12.78 2.27 15.21
CA ALA A 32 12.76 1.74 13.86
C ALA A 32 12.24 2.72 12.78
N LEU A 33 11.56 3.81 13.14
CA LEU A 33 11.12 4.84 12.18
C LEU A 33 12.14 5.97 12.04
N ARG A 34 13.31 5.86 12.68
CA ARG A 34 14.37 6.86 12.65
C ARG A 34 15.53 6.40 11.78
N ALA A 35 15.97 7.25 10.86
CA ALA A 35 17.10 6.98 9.98
C ALA A 35 18.37 6.56 10.76
N SER A 36 18.59 7.15 11.94
CA SER A 36 19.75 6.83 12.79
C SER A 36 19.79 5.40 13.31
N TYR A 37 18.65 4.68 13.35
CA TYR A 37 18.61 3.28 13.76
C TYR A 37 19.20 2.36 12.69
N TRP A 38 18.88 2.62 11.41
CA TRP A 38 19.30 1.76 10.29
C TRP A 38 20.68 2.12 9.73
N GLY A 39 21.16 3.34 9.97
CA GLY A 39 22.38 3.86 9.36
C GLY A 39 22.24 3.95 7.83
N ASP A 40 23.38 3.88 7.14
CA ASP A 40 23.45 4.00 5.67
C ASP A 40 23.93 2.73 4.96
N ASP A 41 24.29 1.67 5.70
CA ASP A 41 24.89 0.44 5.15
C ASP A 41 23.98 -0.35 4.19
N TRP A 42 22.67 -0.10 4.24
CA TRP A 42 21.69 -0.66 3.33
C TRP A 42 21.79 -0.05 1.92
N ARG A 43 22.28 1.20 1.81
CA ARG A 43 22.44 1.88 0.53
C ARG A 43 23.45 1.14 -0.33
N GLY A 44 23.09 0.89 -1.59
CA GLY A 44 23.95 0.15 -2.52
C GLY A 44 23.93 -1.37 -2.37
N ARG A 45 23.28 -1.94 -1.35
CA ARG A 45 23.06 -3.39 -1.30
C ARG A 45 21.96 -3.80 -2.30
N PRO A 46 22.06 -4.95 -2.99
CA PRO A 46 20.97 -5.46 -3.80
C PRO A 46 19.69 -5.67 -2.96
N LEU A 47 18.51 -5.44 -3.54
CA LEU A 47 17.23 -5.55 -2.79
C LEU A 47 17.04 -6.91 -2.12
N ALA A 48 17.43 -8.00 -2.79
CA ALA A 48 17.34 -9.35 -2.23
C ALA A 48 18.19 -9.54 -0.95
N GLU A 49 19.26 -8.75 -0.78
CA GLU A 49 20.09 -8.74 0.43
C GLU A 49 19.53 -7.83 1.53
N ARG A 50 18.42 -7.14 1.28
CA ARG A 50 17.70 -6.30 2.27
C ARG A 50 16.46 -7.00 2.83
N ILE A 51 16.30 -8.30 2.57
CA ILE A 51 15.18 -9.12 3.05
C ILE A 51 15.61 -9.95 4.26
N HIS A 52 15.06 -9.63 5.43
CA HIS A 52 15.46 -10.17 6.73
C HIS A 52 14.27 -10.43 7.66
N ILE A 53 14.52 -11.01 8.82
CA ILE A 53 13.58 -10.97 9.96
C ILE A 53 13.76 -9.61 10.64
N LEU A 54 12.67 -9.00 11.11
CA LEU A 54 12.75 -7.73 11.84
C LEU A 54 13.61 -7.88 13.11
N PRO A 55 14.59 -7.00 13.38
CA PRO A 55 15.33 -7.02 14.63
C PRO A 55 14.40 -6.89 15.86
N GLY A 56 14.73 -7.58 16.94
CA GLY A 56 13.87 -7.65 18.13
C GLY A 56 13.63 -6.30 18.81
N ASP A 57 14.63 -5.43 18.83
CA ASP A 57 14.54 -4.07 19.34
C ASP A 57 13.74 -3.14 18.39
N ALA A 58 13.88 -3.31 17.07
CA ALA A 58 13.00 -2.65 16.10
C ALA A 58 11.53 -3.05 16.31
N ALA A 59 11.26 -4.35 16.40
CA ALA A 59 9.91 -4.88 16.65
C ALA A 59 9.32 -4.35 17.96
N ALA A 60 10.10 -4.32 19.04
CA ALA A 60 9.67 -3.74 20.30
C ALA A 60 9.33 -2.25 20.17
N SER A 61 10.14 -1.48 19.43
CA SER A 61 9.88 -0.05 19.23
C SER A 61 8.63 0.23 18.39
N LEU A 62 8.33 -0.62 17.40
CA LEU A 62 7.15 -0.47 16.54
C LEU A 62 5.86 -0.94 17.21
N ARG A 63 5.94 -1.96 18.07
CA ARG A 63 4.77 -2.48 18.79
C ARG A 63 4.03 -1.39 19.56
N ASP A 64 4.78 -0.54 20.26
CA ASP A 64 4.22 0.58 21.04
C ASP A 64 3.62 1.68 20.15
N ALA A 65 4.02 1.74 18.89
CA ALA A 65 3.65 2.79 17.94
C ALA A 65 2.47 2.42 17.04
N ILE A 66 2.38 1.13 16.69
CA ILE A 66 1.31 0.59 15.86
C ILE A 66 0.05 0.36 16.70
N GLY A 67 0.19 0.06 18.00
CA GLY A 67 -0.95 0.01 18.91
C GLY A 67 -1.63 1.38 19.03
N ASP A 68 -2.96 1.41 18.89
CA ASP A 68 -3.76 2.64 18.92
C ASP A 68 -4.24 3.05 20.33
N GLY A 69 -3.73 2.36 21.37
CA GLY A 69 -4.06 2.60 22.78
C GLY A 69 -5.32 1.87 23.26
N GLU A 70 -6.18 1.37 22.36
CA GLU A 70 -7.28 0.45 22.69
C GLU A 70 -6.86 -1.01 22.49
N PHE A 71 -5.88 -1.26 21.62
CA PHE A 71 -5.31 -2.58 21.35
C PHE A 71 -3.79 -2.61 21.53
N GLU A 72 -3.30 -3.65 22.21
CA GLU A 72 -1.86 -3.95 22.27
C GLU A 72 -1.44 -4.72 21.01
N SER A 73 -0.61 -4.11 20.18
CA SER A 73 -0.02 -4.78 19.00
C SER A 73 0.75 -6.03 19.44
N LYS A 74 0.62 -7.12 18.67
CA LYS A 74 1.34 -8.38 18.92
C LYS A 74 2.64 -8.49 18.11
N LEU A 75 3.05 -7.40 17.44
CA LEU A 75 4.18 -7.39 16.53
C LEU A 75 5.43 -8.01 17.16
N ALA A 76 5.96 -9.03 16.50
CA ALA A 76 7.17 -9.72 16.91
C ALA A 76 8.04 -10.08 15.70
N PRO A 77 9.36 -10.31 15.88
CA PRO A 77 10.18 -10.94 14.84
C PRO A 77 9.61 -12.29 14.43
N ALA A 78 9.53 -12.54 13.13
CA ALA A 78 9.04 -13.83 12.64
C ALA A 78 9.94 -14.99 13.06
N ARG A 79 9.31 -16.13 13.37
CA ARG A 79 9.98 -17.41 13.65
C ARG A 79 9.75 -18.38 12.49
N ASP A 80 10.64 -19.37 12.38
CA ASP A 80 10.59 -20.45 11.38
C ASP A 80 10.40 -19.95 9.93
N ALA A 81 10.93 -18.77 9.62
CA ALA A 81 10.56 -18.00 8.43
C ALA A 81 11.51 -18.15 7.23
N GLU A 82 12.54 -19.01 7.30
CA GLU A 82 13.56 -19.13 6.25
C GLU A 82 12.98 -19.47 4.87
N TYR A 83 11.92 -20.26 4.84
CA TYR A 83 11.26 -20.59 3.59
C TYR A 83 10.55 -19.37 2.97
N VAL A 84 9.97 -18.48 3.78
CA VAL A 84 9.35 -17.23 3.32
C VAL A 84 10.42 -16.24 2.89
N LEU A 85 11.53 -16.11 3.61
CA LEU A 85 12.65 -15.26 3.20
C LEU A 85 13.19 -15.66 1.83
N ARG A 86 13.35 -16.96 1.57
CA ARG A 86 13.77 -17.47 0.25
C ARG A 86 12.74 -17.11 -0.83
N ASP A 87 11.46 -17.26 -0.54
CA ASP A 87 10.39 -17.02 -1.50
C ASP A 87 10.20 -15.52 -1.79
N LEU A 88 10.36 -14.65 -0.78
CA LEU A 88 10.43 -13.18 -0.93
C LEU A 88 11.60 -12.77 -1.83
N ARG A 89 12.80 -13.34 -1.61
CA ARG A 89 13.97 -13.09 -2.47
C ARG A 89 13.71 -13.54 -3.91
N ALA A 90 13.04 -14.68 -4.08
CA ALA A 90 12.65 -15.18 -5.40
C ALA A 90 11.59 -14.29 -6.07
N ALA A 91 10.67 -13.70 -5.32
CA ALA A 91 9.69 -12.74 -5.82
C ALA A 91 10.39 -11.46 -6.31
N VAL A 92 11.23 -10.85 -5.46
CA VAL A 92 11.97 -9.63 -5.80
C VAL A 92 12.88 -9.83 -7.02
N ALA A 93 13.51 -11.00 -7.17
CA ALA A 93 14.37 -11.30 -8.31
C ALA A 93 13.63 -11.34 -9.67
N ARG A 94 12.28 -11.41 -9.68
CA ARG A 94 11.47 -11.40 -10.90
C ARG A 94 11.09 -10.00 -11.35
N TYR A 95 11.38 -8.97 -10.56
CA TYR A 95 10.96 -7.61 -10.87
C TYR A 95 11.74 -7.02 -12.05
N PRO A 96 11.09 -6.17 -12.87
CA PRO A 96 11.78 -5.37 -13.87
C PRO A 96 12.90 -4.53 -13.24
N GLU A 97 14.02 -4.36 -13.96
CA GLU A 97 15.19 -3.61 -13.46
C GLU A 97 14.87 -2.18 -12.99
N VAL A 98 13.89 -1.51 -13.61
CA VAL A 98 13.45 -0.18 -13.18
C VAL A 98 12.95 -0.18 -11.74
N LEU A 99 12.27 -1.24 -11.30
CA LEU A 99 11.82 -1.36 -9.91
C LEU A 99 12.98 -1.59 -8.95
N HIS A 100 13.99 -2.35 -9.37
CA HIS A 100 15.20 -2.50 -8.57
C HIS A 100 15.90 -1.17 -8.32
N ARG A 101 15.87 -0.24 -9.29
CA ARG A 101 16.42 1.10 -9.13
C ARG A 101 15.53 1.97 -8.24
N MET A 102 14.24 2.11 -8.56
CA MET A 102 13.30 2.92 -7.79
C MET A 102 13.27 2.54 -6.31
N ALA A 103 13.13 1.25 -6.02
CA ALA A 103 13.16 0.76 -4.64
C ALA A 103 14.58 0.77 -4.06
N GLY A 104 15.62 0.58 -4.87
CA GLY A 104 17.02 0.51 -4.42
C GLY A 104 17.52 1.76 -3.71
N GLU A 105 16.98 2.94 -4.05
CA GLU A 105 17.37 4.22 -3.47
C GLU A 105 16.74 4.50 -2.09
N HIS A 106 15.55 3.95 -1.83
CA HIS A 106 14.71 4.32 -0.69
C HIS A 106 14.25 3.14 0.18
N LEU A 107 14.32 1.89 -0.29
CA LEU A 107 13.93 0.72 0.50
C LEU A 107 15.07 0.33 1.46
N ILE A 108 14.90 0.60 2.74
CA ILE A 108 15.86 0.20 3.77
C ILE A 108 15.88 -1.33 3.91
N GLY A 109 14.69 -1.95 3.94
CA GLY A 109 14.56 -3.39 3.94
C GLY A 109 13.12 -3.89 3.97
N VAL A 110 12.97 -5.17 3.64
CA VAL A 110 11.73 -5.94 3.81
C VAL A 110 11.95 -6.86 5.00
N PHE A 111 11.07 -6.76 5.99
CA PHE A 111 11.22 -7.46 7.27
C PHE A 111 10.02 -8.38 7.52
N LEU A 112 10.30 -9.65 7.76
CA LEU A 112 9.29 -10.59 8.22
C LEU A 112 9.01 -10.40 9.71
N VAL A 113 7.72 -10.36 10.02
CA VAL A 113 7.17 -10.22 11.36
C VAL A 113 6.07 -11.26 11.60
N GLU A 114 5.66 -11.41 12.84
CA GLU A 114 4.42 -12.10 13.25
C GLU A 114 3.51 -11.07 13.94
N GLY A 115 2.20 -11.20 13.76
CA GLY A 115 1.21 -10.38 14.47
C GLY A 115 1.18 -8.92 14.02
N LEU A 116 1.27 -8.69 12.70
CA LEU A 116 1.05 -7.40 12.07
C LEU A 116 -0.45 -7.09 11.94
N ALA A 117 -1.28 -8.11 11.77
CA ALA A 117 -2.73 -7.96 11.75
C ALA A 117 -3.31 -7.73 13.16
N ASP A 118 -4.04 -6.64 13.34
CA ASP A 118 -4.68 -6.26 14.61
C ASP A 118 -6.14 -6.73 14.65
N GLY A 119 -6.35 -8.04 14.83
CA GLY A 119 -7.68 -8.62 15.11
C GLY A 119 -8.08 -9.81 14.22
N GLU A 120 -9.18 -10.48 14.57
CA GLU A 120 -9.62 -11.73 13.92
C GLU A 120 -10.15 -11.53 12.47
N ASN A 121 -10.29 -10.29 11.98
CA ASN A 121 -10.97 -9.97 10.71
C ASN A 121 -10.20 -9.04 9.76
N GLU A 122 -8.97 -8.63 10.07
CA GLU A 122 -8.14 -7.81 9.18
C GLU A 122 -6.99 -8.66 8.62
N THR A 123 -6.81 -8.63 7.29
CA THR A 123 -5.69 -9.31 6.63
C THR A 123 -4.67 -8.27 6.22
N ASN A 124 -3.76 -7.93 7.13
CA ASN A 124 -2.61 -7.08 6.81
C ASN A 124 -1.44 -7.98 6.38
N LEU A 125 -1.42 -8.32 5.09
CA LEU A 125 -0.33 -9.11 4.48
C LEU A 125 1.00 -8.36 4.48
N GLY A 126 0.95 -7.02 4.40
CA GLY A 126 2.10 -6.15 4.38
C GLY A 126 1.78 -4.77 4.95
N MET A 127 2.84 -4.01 5.24
CA MET A 127 2.75 -2.60 5.65
C MET A 127 4.06 -1.86 5.34
N ALA A 128 3.98 -0.80 4.55
CA ALA A 128 5.08 0.12 4.30
C ALA A 128 5.10 1.28 5.33
N LEU A 129 6.23 1.45 6.01
CA LEU A 129 6.42 2.48 7.02
C LEU A 129 7.55 3.45 6.61
N GLU A 130 7.25 4.74 6.66
CA GLU A 130 8.22 5.80 6.41
C GLU A 130 9.26 5.88 7.52
N VAL A 131 10.53 5.96 7.12
CA VAL A 131 11.66 6.23 7.99
C VAL A 131 12.13 7.67 7.78
N SER A 132 12.03 8.46 8.84
CA SER A 132 12.31 9.89 8.85
C SER A 132 13.73 10.19 9.33
N GLY A 133 14.29 11.28 8.79
CA GLY A 133 15.48 11.92 9.34
C GLY A 133 15.14 12.87 10.48
N MET A 134 16.17 13.40 11.15
CA MET A 134 16.01 14.33 12.29
C MET A 134 15.17 15.59 11.96
N TRP A 135 15.09 15.99 10.69
CA TRP A 135 14.30 17.14 10.24
C TRP A 135 12.95 16.73 9.64
N ARG A 136 12.48 15.51 9.91
CA ARG A 136 11.23 14.93 9.39
C ARG A 136 11.19 14.84 7.86
N GLN A 137 12.35 14.83 7.21
CA GLN A 137 12.44 14.51 5.80
C GLN A 137 12.41 12.99 5.61
N HIS A 138 11.73 12.54 4.57
CA HIS A 138 11.77 11.15 4.12
C HIS A 138 13.22 10.72 3.87
N VAL A 139 13.69 9.66 4.53
CA VAL A 139 15.04 9.08 4.29
C VAL A 139 14.95 7.73 3.59
N GLY A 140 13.89 6.97 3.87
CA GLY A 140 13.59 5.70 3.22
C GLY A 140 12.34 5.06 3.79
N THR A 141 12.12 3.81 3.44
CA THR A 141 10.95 3.02 3.83
C THR A 141 11.39 1.64 4.31
N ILE A 142 10.74 1.14 5.35
CA ILE A 142 10.78 -0.29 5.69
C ILE A 142 9.44 -0.91 5.31
N ILE A 143 9.46 -2.15 4.83
CA ILE A 143 8.25 -2.92 4.54
C ILE A 143 8.19 -4.06 5.53
N LEU A 144 7.08 -4.19 6.25
CA LEU A 144 6.77 -5.32 7.10
C LEU A 144 5.91 -6.30 6.30
N ILE A 145 6.17 -7.60 6.43
CA ILE A 145 5.34 -8.66 5.84
C ILE A 145 4.99 -9.65 6.95
N ASP A 146 3.69 -9.90 7.15
CA ASP A 146 3.24 -10.84 8.18
C ASP A 146 3.47 -12.27 7.72
N ARG A 147 4.36 -13.00 8.41
CA ARG A 147 4.68 -14.38 8.08
C ARG A 147 3.44 -15.27 8.08
N ASP A 148 2.53 -15.09 9.03
CA ASP A 148 1.41 -16.02 9.25
C ASP A 148 0.36 -15.93 8.14
N GLU A 149 0.28 -14.79 7.46
CA GLU A 149 -0.65 -14.57 6.34
C GLU A 149 -0.05 -14.98 4.98
N THR A 150 1.23 -15.37 4.93
CA THR A 150 1.93 -15.61 3.64
C THR A 150 1.76 -17.01 3.06
N ASP A 151 1.19 -17.96 3.78
CA ASP A 151 1.02 -19.34 3.30
C ASP A 151 -0.15 -19.52 2.31
N MET A 152 -0.88 -18.45 2.00
CA MET A 152 -1.92 -18.43 1.00
C MET A 152 -1.38 -18.53 -0.44
N ARG A 153 -2.17 -19.17 -1.31
CA ARG A 153 -1.96 -19.13 -2.76
C ARG A 153 -2.42 -17.80 -3.34
N ALA A 154 -1.81 -17.37 -4.44
CA ALA A 154 -2.03 -16.06 -5.05
C ALA A 154 -3.50 -15.72 -5.31
N ASN A 155 -4.27 -16.67 -5.85
CA ASN A 155 -5.69 -16.46 -6.14
C ASN A 155 -6.53 -16.33 -4.87
N GLN A 156 -6.16 -17.05 -3.81
CA GLN A 156 -6.82 -16.95 -2.50
C GLN A 156 -6.47 -15.63 -1.81
N ALA A 157 -5.21 -15.21 -1.85
CA ALA A 157 -4.77 -13.93 -1.30
C ALA A 157 -5.49 -12.76 -1.99
N MET A 158 -5.60 -12.77 -3.32
CA MET A 158 -6.37 -11.77 -4.07
C MET A 158 -7.84 -11.73 -3.65
N SER A 159 -8.45 -12.89 -3.38
CA SER A 159 -9.81 -12.94 -2.83
C SER A 159 -9.90 -12.23 -1.48
N GLY A 160 -8.91 -12.41 -0.60
CA GLY A 160 -8.85 -11.73 0.70
C GLY A 160 -8.69 -10.21 0.57
N MET A 161 -7.69 -9.78 -0.19
CA MET A 161 -7.39 -8.34 -0.42
C MET A 161 -8.57 -7.59 -1.03
N GLU A 162 -9.32 -8.22 -1.93
CA GLU A 162 -10.49 -7.62 -2.57
C GLU A 162 -11.78 -7.77 -1.74
N TYR A 163 -11.71 -8.23 -0.49
CA TYR A 163 -12.87 -8.52 0.37
C TYR A 163 -13.90 -9.46 -0.27
N MET A 164 -13.44 -10.39 -1.11
CA MET A 164 -14.33 -11.28 -1.83
C MET A 164 -14.80 -12.42 -0.91
N PRO A 165 -16.07 -12.84 -1.06
CA PRO A 165 -16.64 -13.88 -0.21
C PRO A 165 -15.84 -15.20 -0.33
N PRO A 166 -15.38 -15.82 0.77
CA PRO A 166 -14.49 -17.00 0.71
C PRO A 166 -15.12 -18.25 0.09
N ARG A 167 -16.44 -18.28 -0.19
CA ARG A 167 -17.22 -19.35 -0.84
C ARG A 167 -18.50 -18.81 -1.49
N ASP A 168 -19.17 -19.65 -2.28
CA ASP A 168 -20.57 -19.45 -2.71
C ASP A 168 -21.43 -19.05 -1.50
N TYR A 169 -21.88 -17.80 -1.45
CA TYR A 169 -22.79 -17.32 -0.42
C TYR A 169 -24.19 -17.23 -1.02
N GLY A 170 -25.00 -18.24 -0.70
CA GLY A 170 -26.24 -18.48 -1.44
C GLY A 170 -25.90 -18.73 -2.90
N ASP A 171 -26.47 -17.94 -3.79
CA ASP A 171 -26.28 -18.07 -5.23
C ASP A 171 -25.15 -17.19 -5.79
N VAL A 172 -24.44 -16.43 -4.95
CA VAL A 172 -23.38 -15.49 -5.37
C VAL A 172 -22.00 -16.07 -5.12
N SER A 173 -21.12 -16.00 -6.11
CA SER A 173 -19.71 -16.36 -5.96
C SER A 173 -18.79 -15.47 -6.77
N VAL A 174 -17.56 -15.29 -6.28
CA VAL A 174 -16.52 -14.54 -6.98
C VAL A 174 -15.28 -15.40 -7.12
N GLU A 175 -14.82 -15.54 -8.36
CA GLU A 175 -13.56 -16.20 -8.70
C GLU A 175 -12.47 -15.13 -8.89
N SER A 176 -11.38 -15.24 -8.14
CA SER A 176 -10.21 -14.37 -8.24
C SER A 176 -9.08 -15.05 -8.99
N ARG A 177 -8.43 -14.33 -9.90
CA ARG A 177 -7.31 -14.83 -10.71
C ARG A 177 -6.18 -13.83 -10.77
N LEU A 178 -5.21 -14.04 -9.88
CA LEU A 178 -3.94 -13.31 -9.80
C LEU A 178 -2.79 -14.06 -10.49
N ALA A 179 -2.92 -15.38 -10.63
CA ALA A 179 -1.90 -16.24 -11.20
C ALA A 179 -2.49 -17.24 -12.20
N ARG A 180 -1.67 -17.69 -13.16
CA ARG A 180 -2.06 -18.80 -14.04
C ARG A 180 -1.98 -20.12 -13.29
N ARG A 181 -2.59 -21.15 -13.90
CA ARG A 181 -2.46 -22.53 -13.44
C ARG A 181 -0.98 -22.95 -13.48
N GLY A 182 -0.40 -23.21 -12.30
CA GLY A 182 1.02 -23.56 -12.14
C GLY A 182 1.87 -22.42 -11.55
N GLU A 183 1.35 -21.19 -11.53
CA GLU A 183 1.98 -20.01 -10.89
C GLU A 183 1.21 -19.57 -9.63
N ASP A 184 0.09 -20.23 -9.33
CA ASP A 184 -0.74 -20.00 -8.13
C ASP A 184 -0.08 -20.58 -6.87
N ASP A 185 0.98 -19.88 -6.44
CA ASP A 185 1.87 -20.23 -5.35
C ASP A 185 2.17 -19.02 -4.45
N ARG A 186 2.88 -19.28 -3.35
CA ARG A 186 3.28 -18.26 -2.38
C ARG A 186 4.23 -17.20 -2.96
N ILE A 187 5.08 -17.55 -3.92
CA ILE A 187 6.00 -16.57 -4.52
C ILE A 187 5.18 -15.52 -5.27
N THR A 188 4.13 -15.93 -6.00
CA THR A 188 3.24 -14.99 -6.68
C THR A 188 2.40 -14.17 -5.69
N THR A 189 1.94 -14.76 -4.58
CA THR A 189 1.30 -14.01 -3.48
C THR A 189 2.21 -12.90 -2.97
N LEU A 190 3.41 -13.28 -2.51
CA LEU A 190 4.42 -12.37 -1.97
C LEU A 190 4.84 -11.29 -2.98
N SER A 191 4.95 -11.67 -4.25
CA SER A 191 5.25 -10.74 -5.34
C SER A 191 4.21 -9.65 -5.43
N TYR A 192 2.91 -9.98 -5.43
CA TYR A 192 1.88 -8.95 -5.57
C TYR A 192 1.77 -8.07 -4.32
N VAL A 193 1.80 -8.67 -3.12
CA VAL A 193 1.81 -7.92 -1.85
C VAL A 193 2.98 -6.95 -1.81
N LEU A 194 4.19 -7.40 -2.14
CA LEU A 194 5.34 -6.50 -2.17
C LEU A 194 5.22 -5.40 -3.23
N LEU A 195 4.61 -5.67 -4.39
CA LEU A 195 4.39 -4.62 -5.38
C LEU A 195 3.44 -3.55 -4.86
N HIS A 196 2.42 -3.93 -4.09
CA HIS A 196 1.54 -2.98 -3.39
C HIS A 196 2.35 -2.11 -2.42
N GLU A 197 3.12 -2.72 -1.51
CA GLU A 197 3.93 -1.97 -0.54
C GLU A 197 5.02 -1.10 -1.18
N LEU A 198 5.56 -1.53 -2.33
CA LEU A 198 6.47 -0.70 -3.13
C LEU A 198 5.75 0.50 -3.75
N GLY A 199 4.45 0.39 -4.04
CA GLY A 199 3.60 1.52 -4.41
C GLY A 199 3.60 2.59 -3.32
N HIS A 200 3.35 2.21 -2.06
CA HIS A 200 3.44 3.12 -0.92
C HIS A 200 4.83 3.75 -0.77
N LEU A 201 5.91 2.97 -0.92
CA LEU A 201 7.27 3.50 -0.93
C LEU A 201 7.46 4.62 -1.97
N ILE A 202 6.98 4.40 -3.20
CA ILE A 202 7.11 5.37 -4.29
C ILE A 202 6.25 6.61 -4.00
N ASP A 203 5.07 6.42 -3.41
CA ASP A 203 4.22 7.52 -2.99
C ASP A 203 4.92 8.40 -1.95
N TYR A 204 5.44 7.81 -0.87
CA TYR A 204 6.18 8.53 0.17
C TYR A 204 7.37 9.31 -0.41
N GLN A 205 8.12 8.70 -1.32
CA GLN A 205 9.27 9.33 -1.96
C GLN A 205 8.87 10.57 -2.79
N ARG A 206 7.76 10.47 -3.51
CA ARG A 206 7.39 11.44 -4.56
C ARG A 206 6.29 12.41 -4.11
N GLY A 207 5.65 12.16 -2.98
CA GLY A 207 4.48 12.90 -2.49
C GLY A 207 3.35 12.90 -3.52
N ILE A 208 3.00 11.72 -4.06
CA ILE A 208 2.02 11.58 -5.14
C ILE A 208 0.62 11.81 -4.62
N THR A 209 0.30 11.21 -3.47
CA THR A 209 -0.95 11.40 -2.77
C THR A 209 -0.75 12.34 -1.57
N PRO A 210 -1.78 13.14 -1.22
CA PRO A 210 -1.64 14.07 -0.11
C PRO A 210 -1.96 13.40 1.23
N GLU A 211 -1.16 13.68 2.26
CA GLU A 211 -1.39 13.25 3.65
C GLU A 211 -2.83 13.53 4.16
N ARG A 212 -3.46 14.59 3.62
CA ARG A 212 -4.85 14.94 3.89
C ARG A 212 -5.54 15.35 2.59
N PHE A 213 -6.41 14.48 2.08
CA PHE A 213 -7.19 14.81 0.89
C PHE A 213 -8.51 15.50 1.24
N ASN A 214 -8.71 16.73 0.75
CA ASN A 214 -9.99 17.40 0.81
C ASN A 214 -10.77 17.21 -0.50
N TYR A 215 -11.69 16.25 -0.47
CA TYR A 215 -12.59 15.84 -1.56
C TYR A 215 -13.46 16.96 -2.15
N GLY A 216 -13.50 18.15 -1.53
CA GLY A 216 -14.33 19.28 -1.95
C GLY A 216 -13.61 20.42 -2.69
N ALA A 217 -12.27 20.47 -2.68
CA ALA A 217 -11.52 21.68 -3.02
C ALA A 217 -10.54 21.56 -4.21
N ALA A 218 -10.27 20.36 -4.71
CA ALA A 218 -9.25 20.17 -5.74
C ALA A 218 -9.77 20.50 -7.15
N ARG A 219 -9.17 21.51 -7.79
CA ARG A 219 -9.39 21.80 -9.23
C ARG A 219 -8.10 21.94 -10.05
N GLU A 220 -6.94 22.13 -9.42
CA GLU A 220 -5.64 22.20 -10.10
C GLU A 220 -4.55 21.51 -9.25
N GLY A 221 -3.65 20.75 -9.87
CA GLY A 221 -2.44 20.24 -9.24
C GLY A 221 -2.54 18.95 -8.40
N CYS A 222 -3.68 18.25 -8.33
CA CYS A 222 -3.81 17.00 -7.54
C CYS A 222 -3.21 15.73 -8.20
N GLY A 223 -2.44 15.86 -9.28
CA GLY A 223 -1.67 14.76 -9.88
C GLY A 223 -2.47 13.48 -10.16
N PHE A 224 -1.92 12.35 -9.71
CA PHE A 224 -2.54 11.03 -9.81
C PHE A 224 -3.92 10.98 -9.15
N THR A 225 -4.06 11.56 -7.95
CA THR A 225 -5.30 11.52 -7.16
C THR A 225 -6.48 12.09 -7.93
N CYS A 226 -6.27 13.09 -8.79
CA CYS A 226 -7.37 13.64 -9.60
C CYS A 226 -8.05 12.60 -10.51
N ILE A 227 -7.33 11.56 -10.94
CA ILE A 227 -7.81 10.63 -11.97
C ILE A 227 -9.06 9.89 -11.49
N SER A 228 -9.03 9.32 -10.28
CA SER A 228 -10.14 8.53 -9.73
C SER A 228 -11.01 9.32 -8.75
N TRP A 229 -10.42 10.26 -8.01
CA TRP A 229 -11.04 10.87 -6.84
C TRP A 229 -11.69 12.23 -7.09
N VAL A 230 -11.40 12.86 -8.24
CA VAL A 230 -11.95 14.16 -8.62
C VAL A 230 -12.72 14.05 -9.93
N ARG A 231 -14.05 14.05 -9.86
CA ARG A 231 -14.91 14.15 -11.05
C ARG A 231 -15.49 15.56 -11.16
N PRO A 232 -15.36 16.25 -12.32
CA PRO A 232 -16.01 17.53 -12.52
C PRO A 232 -17.54 17.41 -12.33
N GLY A 233 -18.07 18.10 -11.31
CA GLY A 233 -19.51 18.16 -11.03
C GLY A 233 -20.09 16.99 -10.22
N GLN A 234 -19.27 16.05 -9.75
CA GLN A 234 -19.71 14.98 -8.85
C GLN A 234 -18.69 14.77 -7.75
N HIS A 235 -19.14 14.81 -6.50
CA HIS A 235 -18.37 14.28 -5.39
C HIS A 235 -18.59 12.78 -5.33
N ARG A 236 -17.47 12.06 -5.27
CA ARG A 236 -17.36 10.66 -4.84
C ARG A 236 -17.62 9.61 -5.93
N HIS A 237 -16.87 8.52 -5.77
CA HIS A 237 -17.21 7.13 -6.06
C HIS A 237 -18.71 6.89 -6.11
N SER A 238 -19.13 5.84 -6.82
CA SER A 238 -20.52 5.40 -6.74
C SER A 238 -20.94 5.21 -5.28
N ARG A 239 -22.08 5.82 -4.90
CA ARG A 239 -22.72 5.60 -3.59
C ARG A 239 -22.88 4.11 -3.26
N ARG A 240 -22.95 3.24 -4.28
CA ARG A 240 -23.08 1.79 -4.09
C ARG A 240 -21.78 1.12 -3.67
N ILE A 241 -20.64 1.54 -4.23
CA ILE A 241 -19.31 1.11 -3.76
C ILE A 241 -19.16 1.50 -2.30
N ASP A 242 -19.51 2.74 -1.95
CA ASP A 242 -19.44 3.20 -0.56
C ASP A 242 -20.34 2.40 0.38
N THR A 243 -21.53 2.00 -0.08
CA THR A 243 -22.43 1.14 0.71
C THR A 243 -21.82 -0.24 0.89
N ALA A 244 -21.29 -0.86 -0.15
CA ALA A 244 -20.63 -2.16 -0.05
C ALA A 244 -19.48 -2.14 0.96
N MET A 245 -18.61 -1.13 0.90
CA MET A 245 -17.49 -0.98 1.83
C MET A 245 -17.95 -0.76 3.28
N ARG A 246 -19.01 0.05 3.50
CA ARG A 246 -19.60 0.21 4.83
C ARG A 246 -20.22 -1.08 5.36
N SER A 247 -20.91 -1.86 4.52
CA SER A 247 -21.53 -3.12 4.93
C SER A 247 -20.47 -4.16 5.34
N ILE A 248 -19.33 -4.22 4.64
CA ILE A 248 -18.19 -5.06 5.07
C ILE A 248 -17.68 -4.62 6.44
N GLY A 249 -17.36 -3.33 6.60
CA GLY A 249 -16.82 -2.80 7.86
C GLY A 249 -17.79 -2.93 9.04
N ALA A 250 -19.10 -2.95 8.78
CA ALA A 250 -20.13 -3.17 9.80
C ALA A 250 -20.43 -4.66 10.07
N GLY A 251 -19.74 -5.60 9.43
CA GLY A 251 -20.01 -7.04 9.53
C GLY A 251 -21.35 -7.46 8.90
N GLN A 252 -21.97 -6.61 8.07
CA GLN A 252 -23.25 -6.84 7.40
C GLN A 252 -23.04 -7.61 6.09
N TYR A 253 -22.53 -8.83 6.22
CA TYR A 253 -22.05 -9.62 5.11
C TYR A 253 -23.12 -9.93 4.05
N GLU A 254 -24.36 -10.19 4.45
CA GLU A 254 -25.47 -10.44 3.51
C GLU A 254 -25.79 -9.20 2.65
N GLU A 255 -25.72 -8.00 3.24
CA GLU A 255 -25.96 -6.75 2.51
C GLU A 255 -24.82 -6.47 1.51
N TYR A 256 -23.59 -6.73 1.94
CA TYR A 256 -22.42 -6.65 1.06
C TYR A 256 -22.56 -7.57 -0.16
N VAL A 257 -22.89 -8.85 0.05
CA VAL A 257 -23.03 -9.82 -1.05
C VAL A 257 -24.13 -9.40 -2.04
N LYS A 258 -25.25 -8.85 -1.55
CA LYS A 258 -26.33 -8.31 -2.40
C LYS A 258 -25.89 -7.10 -3.22
N ALA A 259 -24.94 -6.31 -2.71
CA ALA A 259 -24.42 -5.13 -3.39
C ALA A 259 -23.39 -5.46 -4.50
N LEU A 260 -22.74 -6.64 -4.44
CA LEU A 260 -21.66 -7.03 -5.37
C LEU A 260 -21.97 -6.83 -6.87
N PRO A 261 -23.15 -7.23 -7.41
CA PRO A 261 -23.45 -7.02 -8.83
C PRO A 261 -23.43 -5.55 -9.26
N ASP A 262 -23.89 -4.66 -8.40
CA ASP A 262 -23.89 -3.23 -8.65
C ASP A 262 -22.49 -2.64 -8.42
N THR A 263 -21.77 -3.09 -7.40
CA THR A 263 -20.36 -2.73 -7.15
C THR A 263 -19.48 -3.06 -8.36
N PHE A 264 -19.62 -4.27 -8.94
CA PHE A 264 -18.87 -4.66 -10.14
C PHE A 264 -19.17 -3.76 -11.34
N ARG A 265 -20.44 -3.35 -11.52
CA ARG A 265 -20.83 -2.44 -12.60
C ARG A 265 -20.21 -1.07 -12.41
N ASP A 266 -20.29 -0.54 -11.20
CA ASP A 266 -19.78 0.80 -10.90
C ASP A 266 -18.24 0.84 -10.94
N LEU A 267 -17.55 -0.23 -10.55
CA LEU A 267 -16.10 -0.38 -10.73
C LEU A 267 -15.71 -0.43 -12.22
N ALA A 268 -16.50 -1.13 -13.04
CA ALA A 268 -16.28 -1.19 -14.49
C ALA A 268 -16.43 0.19 -15.17
N ASP A 269 -17.21 1.09 -14.59
CA ASP A 269 -17.44 2.48 -15.05
C ASP A 269 -16.59 3.52 -14.27
N SER A 270 -15.49 3.06 -13.66
CA SER A 270 -14.57 3.91 -12.89
C SER A 270 -13.10 3.69 -13.27
N ASP A 271 -12.27 4.65 -12.84
CA ASP A 271 -10.81 4.60 -12.97
C ASP A 271 -10.14 3.82 -11.82
N PHE A 272 -10.91 3.22 -10.91
CA PHE A 272 -10.36 2.39 -9.84
C PHE A 272 -9.93 1.01 -10.38
N PRO A 273 -8.69 0.57 -10.09
CA PRO A 273 -8.19 -0.70 -10.58
C PRO A 273 -8.88 -1.88 -9.88
N SER A 274 -9.35 -1.69 -8.65
CA SER A 274 -9.95 -2.73 -7.81
C SER A 274 -10.94 -2.17 -6.79
N LEU A 275 -11.57 -3.05 -5.98
CA LEU A 275 -12.43 -2.63 -4.88
C LEU A 275 -11.60 -2.06 -3.73
N TYR A 276 -10.46 -2.70 -3.41
CA TYR A 276 -9.56 -2.24 -2.35
C TYR A 276 -9.07 -0.81 -2.61
N ALA A 277 -8.71 -0.49 -3.85
CA ALA A 277 -8.30 0.84 -4.28
C ALA A 277 -9.33 1.97 -4.03
N THR A 278 -10.56 1.65 -3.65
CA THR A 278 -11.61 2.65 -3.37
C THR A 278 -11.61 3.15 -1.92
N THR A 279 -10.77 2.59 -1.05
CA THR A 279 -10.71 2.93 0.38
C THR A 279 -10.13 4.32 0.61
N MET A 280 -9.00 4.64 -0.01
CA MET A 280 -8.31 5.92 0.13
C MET A 280 -7.29 6.17 -1.01
N PRO A 281 -6.87 7.44 -1.25
CA PRO A 281 -5.98 7.79 -2.36
C PRO A 281 -4.64 7.03 -2.40
N GLU A 282 -4.00 6.80 -1.25
CA GLU A 282 -2.74 6.06 -1.14
C GLU A 282 -2.92 4.60 -1.57
N GLU A 283 -4.00 3.95 -1.15
CA GLU A 283 -4.33 2.58 -1.57
C GLU A 283 -4.70 2.51 -3.06
N ASP A 284 -5.35 3.56 -3.59
CA ASP A 284 -5.59 3.66 -5.03
C ASP A 284 -4.27 3.72 -5.82
N PHE A 285 -3.31 4.50 -5.33
CA PHE A 285 -2.00 4.58 -5.96
C PHE A 285 -1.24 3.26 -5.87
N ALA A 286 -1.15 2.68 -4.67
CA ALA A 286 -0.44 1.43 -4.42
C ALA A 286 -1.03 0.25 -5.23
N GLU A 287 -2.34 0.06 -5.21
CA GLU A 287 -3.00 -0.98 -6.03
C GLU A 287 -2.86 -0.72 -7.54
N SER A 288 -2.98 0.54 -7.97
CA SER A 288 -2.81 0.87 -9.39
C SER A 288 -1.39 0.58 -9.84
N PHE A 289 -0.38 0.89 -9.02
CA PHE A 289 1.00 0.59 -9.29
C PHE A 289 1.24 -0.93 -9.33
N ALA A 290 0.75 -1.66 -8.32
CA ALA A 290 0.89 -3.11 -8.23
C ALA A 290 0.28 -3.81 -9.45
N GLN A 291 -0.96 -3.48 -9.82
CA GLN A 291 -1.60 -4.01 -11.01
C GLN A 291 -0.88 -3.63 -12.29
N TYR A 292 -0.39 -2.39 -12.42
CA TYR A 292 0.35 -1.98 -13.61
C TYR A 292 1.59 -2.84 -13.80
N VAL A 293 2.43 -2.99 -12.76
CA VAL A 293 3.63 -3.82 -12.85
C VAL A 293 3.26 -5.28 -13.11
N HIS A 294 2.38 -5.85 -12.27
CA HIS A 294 1.99 -7.25 -12.31
C HIS A 294 1.45 -7.65 -13.69
N THR A 295 0.57 -6.82 -14.26
CA THR A 295 -0.09 -7.15 -15.53
C THR A 295 0.64 -6.63 -16.76
N MET A 296 1.05 -5.36 -16.79
CA MET A 296 1.62 -4.73 -17.98
C MET A 296 3.09 -5.09 -18.16
N MET A 297 3.86 -5.16 -17.08
CA MET A 297 5.31 -5.39 -17.16
C MET A 297 5.67 -6.86 -16.99
N MET A 298 5.01 -7.57 -16.08
CA MET A 298 5.27 -8.99 -15.79
C MET A 298 4.32 -9.93 -16.57
N GLY A 299 3.30 -9.38 -17.24
CA GLY A 299 2.38 -10.16 -18.06
C GLY A 299 1.48 -11.11 -17.27
N GLN A 300 1.35 -10.94 -15.95
CA GLN A 300 0.56 -11.82 -15.09
C GLN A 300 -0.94 -11.45 -15.16
N PRO A 301 -1.85 -12.41 -14.90
CA PRO A 301 -3.28 -12.11 -14.91
C PRO A 301 -3.68 -11.32 -13.66
N TRP A 302 -4.72 -10.51 -13.80
CA TRP A 302 -5.49 -9.96 -12.69
C TRP A 302 -6.94 -9.90 -13.13
N GLU A 303 -7.81 -10.66 -12.46
CA GLU A 303 -9.21 -10.76 -12.83
C GLU A 303 -10.12 -11.19 -11.68
N LEU A 304 -11.31 -10.62 -11.63
CA LEU A 304 -12.43 -11.05 -10.79
C LEU A 304 -13.62 -11.43 -11.67
N ILE A 305 -14.24 -12.58 -11.41
CA ILE A 305 -15.45 -13.04 -12.11
C ILE A 305 -16.57 -13.24 -11.10
N LEU A 306 -17.58 -12.38 -11.16
CA LEU A 306 -18.79 -12.50 -10.35
C LEU A 306 -19.81 -13.40 -11.03
N ARG A 307 -20.29 -14.40 -10.31
CA ARG A 307 -21.40 -15.26 -10.70
C ARG A 307 -22.58 -15.09 -9.74
N VAL A 308 -23.78 -15.10 -10.30
CA VAL A 308 -25.05 -15.18 -9.57
C VAL A 308 -25.89 -16.26 -10.22
N ASP A 309 -26.36 -17.23 -9.44
CA ASP A 309 -27.05 -18.44 -9.92
C ASP A 309 -26.21 -19.20 -10.97
N GLY A 310 -24.90 -19.29 -10.74
CA GLY A 310 -23.93 -19.89 -11.67
C GLY A 310 -23.66 -19.08 -12.96
N THR A 311 -24.41 -18.01 -13.21
CA THR A 311 -24.30 -17.17 -14.41
C THR A 311 -23.34 -16.01 -14.16
N ILE A 312 -22.43 -15.74 -15.10
CA ILE A 312 -21.53 -14.57 -15.02
C ILE A 312 -22.35 -13.29 -15.07
N LYS A 313 -22.30 -12.49 -14.00
CA LYS A 313 -22.94 -11.16 -13.91
C LYS A 313 -21.95 -10.02 -14.02
N GLY A 314 -20.68 -10.26 -13.71
CA GLY A 314 -19.63 -9.26 -13.79
C GLY A 314 -18.27 -9.91 -14.07
N ARG A 315 -17.42 -9.18 -14.78
CA ARG A 315 -16.02 -9.53 -15.00
C ARG A 315 -15.22 -8.25 -14.94
N LEU A 316 -14.24 -8.22 -14.04
CA LEU A 316 -13.27 -7.13 -13.97
C LEU A 316 -11.91 -7.71 -14.30
N GLN A 317 -11.27 -7.19 -15.34
CA GLN A 317 -9.86 -7.46 -15.62
C GLN A 317 -9.04 -6.27 -15.14
N SER A 318 -7.71 -6.42 -15.12
CA SER A 318 -6.84 -5.27 -14.85
C SER A 318 -7.25 -4.09 -15.71
N CYS A 319 -7.44 -2.94 -15.06
CA CYS A 319 -7.99 -1.77 -15.73
C CYS A 319 -7.04 -1.19 -16.80
N PHE A 320 -5.76 -1.61 -16.79
CA PHE A 320 -4.74 -1.25 -17.78
C PHE A 320 -4.80 -2.10 -19.06
N LEU A 321 -5.37 -3.31 -18.98
CA LEU A 321 -5.63 -4.17 -20.14
C LEU A 321 -7.02 -3.93 -20.73
N ASP A 322 -7.84 -3.16 -20.03
CA ASP A 322 -9.16 -2.69 -20.45
C ASP A 322 -9.10 -1.18 -20.82
N ARG A 323 -10.19 -0.64 -21.36
CA ARG A 323 -10.36 0.78 -21.67
C ARG A 323 -10.58 1.68 -20.45
N ARG A 324 -10.53 1.13 -19.23
CA ARG A 324 -10.94 1.80 -17.98
C ARG A 324 -9.91 2.81 -17.48
N CYS A 325 -8.61 2.49 -17.57
CA CYS A 325 -7.56 3.30 -16.93
C CYS A 325 -6.55 3.94 -17.91
N PRO A 326 -6.96 4.61 -19.01
CA PRO A 326 -5.98 5.17 -19.96
C PRO A 326 -5.12 6.28 -19.33
N LEU A 327 -5.71 7.09 -18.44
CA LEU A 327 -4.97 8.18 -17.76
C LEU A 327 -3.97 7.65 -16.74
N LYS A 328 -4.34 6.64 -15.94
CA LYS A 328 -3.39 5.99 -15.01
C LYS A 328 -2.29 5.27 -15.77
N LYS A 329 -2.63 4.60 -16.88
CA LYS A 329 -1.63 3.96 -17.73
C LYS A 329 -0.59 4.99 -18.21
N ALA A 330 -1.05 6.12 -18.75
CA ALA A 330 -0.17 7.20 -19.19
C ALA A 330 0.68 7.77 -18.04
N TYR A 331 0.10 7.87 -16.83
CA TYR A 331 0.82 8.28 -15.63
C TYR A 331 1.97 7.33 -15.30
N PHE A 332 1.73 6.02 -15.21
CA PHE A 332 2.77 5.04 -14.89
C PHE A 332 3.78 4.85 -16.03
N ASP A 333 3.35 4.92 -17.29
CA ASP A 333 4.26 4.95 -18.44
C ASP A 333 5.27 6.11 -18.29
N ALA A 334 4.81 7.30 -17.86
CA ALA A 334 5.67 8.46 -17.64
C ALA A 334 6.56 8.29 -16.40
N LEU A 335 5.99 7.90 -15.26
CA LEU A 335 6.69 7.70 -13.99
C LEU A 335 7.88 6.73 -14.17
N LEU A 336 7.65 5.59 -14.83
CA LEU A 336 8.68 4.57 -15.03
C LEU A 336 9.69 4.93 -16.12
N ALA A 337 9.31 5.80 -17.06
CA ALA A 337 10.24 6.28 -18.09
C ALA A 337 11.23 7.33 -17.55
N GLU A 338 10.84 8.11 -16.53
CA GLU A 338 11.74 9.04 -15.83
C GLU A 338 12.86 8.29 -15.11
N ASP A 339 12.53 7.18 -14.44
CA ASP A 339 13.50 6.33 -13.72
C ASP A 339 14.17 5.26 -14.62
N GLY A 340 13.77 5.23 -15.89
CA GLY A 340 14.35 4.44 -16.96
C GLY A 340 15.60 5.05 -17.59
N ARG A 341 15.83 6.35 -17.35
CA ARG A 341 17.00 7.12 -17.83
C ARG A 341 18.06 7.19 -16.74
#